data_AF-F3FEA3-F1
#
_entry.id   AF-F3FEA3-F1
#
_cell.length_a   1.000
_cell.length_b   1.000
_cell.length_c   1.000
_cell.angle_alpha   90.00
_cell.angle_beta   90.00
_cell.angle_gamma   90.00
#
_symmetry.space_group_name_H-M   'P 1'
#
loop_
_entity.id
_entity.type
_entity.pdbx_description
1 polymer ?
#
loop_
_entity_poly.entity_id
_entity_poly.type
_entity_poly.pdbx_seq_one_letter_code
_entity_poly.pdbx_strand_id
1 'polypeptide(L)'
;MQWRNSATCFGGLAKFFHWTSAASFIAAYIVVYYVIWFMDDTSPESLPVLNIHWVLGLLVGFLVLPRLLWRLLDMQPDNPPGSALEHILAHVAHGGLYGLMIAMPLTGYLGTGARGHLLTSDCSA
;
A
#
# COMPACT_ATOMS: atom_id res chain seq x y z
N MET A 1 14.20 -20.07 -16.71
CA MET A 1 13.59 -19.24 -15.65
C MET A 1 12.17 -19.74 -15.40
N GLN A 2 11.82 -20.11 -14.17
CA GLN A 2 10.49 -20.62 -13.82
C GLN A 2 9.57 -19.45 -13.45
N TRP A 3 8.57 -19.18 -14.29
CA TRP A 3 7.69 -18.01 -14.18
C TRP A 3 6.52 -18.22 -13.20
N ARG A 4 6.24 -19.47 -12.80
CA ARG A 4 5.10 -19.87 -11.95
C ARG A 4 5.58 -20.33 -10.57
N ASN A 5 4.75 -20.13 -9.55
CA ASN A 5 4.95 -20.67 -8.20
C ASN A 5 5.06 -22.21 -8.26
N SER A 6 6.00 -22.77 -7.51
CA SER A 6 6.15 -24.23 -7.30
C SER A 6 5.95 -24.53 -5.82
N ALA A 7 5.58 -25.77 -5.47
CA ALA A 7 5.25 -26.20 -4.11
C ALA A 7 6.37 -25.99 -3.06
N THR A 8 7.59 -25.65 -3.50
CA THR A 8 8.77 -25.45 -2.65
C THR A 8 9.45 -24.09 -2.83
N CYS A 9 9.00 -23.24 -3.78
CA CYS A 9 9.67 -21.98 -4.11
C CYS A 9 8.68 -20.92 -4.61
N PHE A 10 8.75 -19.72 -4.00
CA PHE A 10 8.08 -18.53 -4.53
C PHE A 10 8.56 -18.26 -5.97
N GLY A 11 7.66 -18.44 -6.94
CA GLY A 11 7.86 -18.16 -8.35
C GLY A 11 8.27 -16.70 -8.56
N GLY A 12 9.10 -16.45 -9.57
CA GLY A 12 9.69 -15.14 -9.81
C GLY A 12 8.65 -14.01 -9.91
N LEU A 13 7.44 -14.33 -10.40
CA LEU A 13 6.33 -13.39 -10.48
C LEU A 13 5.81 -12.95 -9.09
N ALA A 14 5.69 -13.88 -8.14
CA ALA A 14 5.26 -13.56 -6.77
C ALA A 14 6.29 -12.69 -6.04
N LYS A 15 7.59 -12.98 -6.23
CA LYS A 15 8.68 -12.13 -5.71
C LYS A 15 8.67 -10.76 -6.36
N PHE A 16 8.47 -10.68 -7.67
CA PHE A 16 8.36 -9.41 -8.40
C PHE A 16 7.19 -8.57 -7.85
N PHE A 17 5.98 -9.11 -7.77
CA PHE A 17 4.84 -8.42 -7.18
C PHE A 17 5.10 -7.94 -5.75
N HIS A 18 5.78 -8.76 -4.93
CA HIS A 18 6.15 -8.38 -3.57
C HIS A 18 7.16 -7.23 -3.53
N TRP A 19 8.26 -7.32 -4.27
CA TRP A 19 9.29 -6.28 -4.28
C TRP A 19 8.82 -4.99 -4.94
N THR A 20 8.02 -5.08 -6.01
CA THR A 20 7.43 -3.90 -6.66
C THR A 20 6.42 -3.20 -5.74
N SER A 21 5.58 -3.94 -5.01
CA SER A 21 4.68 -3.33 -4.02
C SER A 21 5.45 -2.72 -2.85
N ALA A 22 6.49 -3.37 -2.34
CA ALA A 22 7.36 -2.82 -1.30
C ALA A 22 8.06 -1.54 -1.76
N ALA A 23 8.66 -1.54 -2.97
CA ALA A 23 9.31 -0.36 -3.53
C ALA A 23 8.32 0.78 -3.76
N SER A 24 7.12 0.49 -4.28
CA SER A 24 6.08 1.50 -4.51
C SER A 24 5.57 2.09 -3.20
N PHE A 25 5.44 1.28 -2.16
CA PHE A 25 5.05 1.73 -0.82
C PHE A 25 6.10 2.66 -0.21
N ILE A 26 7.39 2.29 -0.29
CA ILE A 26 8.49 3.13 0.18
C ILE A 26 8.53 4.45 -0.60
N ALA A 27 8.39 4.40 -1.92
CA ALA A 27 8.35 5.59 -2.76
C ALA A 27 7.17 6.51 -2.37
N ALA A 28 5.97 5.96 -2.19
CA ALA A 28 4.81 6.73 -1.75
C ALA A 28 5.05 7.41 -0.41
N TYR A 29 5.69 6.71 0.53
CA TYR A 29 6.04 7.25 1.85
C TYR A 29 7.06 8.39 1.76
N ILE A 30 8.11 8.24 0.96
CA ILE A 30 9.11 9.29 0.75
C ILE A 30 8.45 10.54 0.15
N VAL A 31 7.60 10.37 -0.87
CA VAL A 31 6.95 11.49 -1.57
C VAL A 31 6.03 12.27 -0.64
N VAL A 32 5.23 11.61 0.21
CA VAL A 32 4.31 12.34 1.11
C VAL A 32 5.07 13.07 2.22
N TYR A 33 6.10 12.44 2.81
CA TYR A 33 6.92 13.09 3.84
C TYR A 33 7.78 14.22 3.27
N TYR A 34 8.20 14.11 2.01
CA TYR A 34 8.87 15.20 1.32
C TYR A 34 7.97 16.43 1.24
N VAL A 35 6.69 16.26 0.90
CA VAL A 35 5.73 17.37 0.90
C VAL A 35 5.51 17.91 2.31
N ILE A 36 5.28 17.05 3.31
CA ILE A 36 5.00 17.47 4.69
C ILE A 36 6.16 18.28 5.31
N TRP A 37 7.41 17.93 5.01
CA TRP A 37 8.57 18.55 5.65
C TRP A 37 9.22 19.67 4.84
N PHE A 38 9.13 19.63 3.51
CA PHE A 38 9.88 20.53 2.64
C PHE A 38 9.02 21.37 1.70
N MET A 39 7.72 21.11 1.61
CA MET A 39 6.81 21.88 0.76
C MET A 39 5.62 22.39 1.57
N ASP A 40 4.90 23.36 1.00
CA ASP A 40 3.58 23.74 1.47
C ASP A 40 2.55 22.86 0.76
N ASP A 41 1.74 22.12 1.52
CA ASP A 41 0.75 21.19 0.98
C ASP A 41 -0.45 21.91 0.34
N THR A 42 -0.53 23.23 0.50
CA THR A 42 -1.52 24.09 -0.13
C THR A 42 -1.02 24.77 -1.40
N SER A 43 0.30 24.71 -1.67
CA SER A 43 0.88 25.43 -2.79
C SER A 43 0.70 24.69 -4.13
N PRO A 44 0.56 25.40 -5.26
CA PRO A 44 0.39 24.79 -6.57
C PRO A 44 1.55 23.87 -6.97
N GLU A 45 2.77 24.15 -6.50
CA GLU A 45 3.95 23.34 -6.79
C GLU A 45 3.99 21.98 -6.09
N SER A 46 3.22 21.78 -5.00
CA SER A 46 3.12 20.48 -4.32
C SER A 46 2.08 19.56 -4.97
N LEU A 47 1.16 20.10 -5.78
CA LEU A 47 0.12 19.32 -6.46
C LEU A 47 0.65 18.20 -7.37
N PRO A 48 1.68 18.42 -8.23
CA PRO A 48 2.24 17.34 -9.04
C PRO A 48 2.88 16.23 -8.18
N VAL A 49 3.52 16.61 -7.08
CA VAL A 49 4.18 15.68 -6.16
C VAL A 49 3.12 14.84 -5.41
N LEU A 50 2.02 15.47 -4.99
CA LEU A 50 0.89 14.76 -4.39
C LEU A 50 0.18 13.83 -5.39
N ASN A 51 0.08 14.22 -6.66
CA ASN A 51 -0.45 13.35 -7.70
C ASN A 51 0.41 12.09 -7.88
N ILE A 52 1.75 12.22 -7.80
CA ILE A 52 2.65 11.06 -7.81
C ILE A 52 2.37 10.17 -6.60
N HIS A 53 2.22 10.74 -5.40
CA HIS A 53 1.85 9.98 -4.20
C HIS A 53 0.52 9.23 -4.39
N TRP A 54 -0.49 9.86 -4.98
CA TRP A 54 -1.79 9.25 -5.22
C TRP A 54 -1.71 8.08 -6.21
N VAL A 55 -1.02 8.25 -7.34
CA VAL A 55 -0.82 7.18 -8.34
C VAL A 55 -0.02 6.02 -7.75
N LEU A 56 1.01 6.30 -6.94
CA LEU A 56 1.77 5.26 -6.23
C LEU A 56 0.88 4.52 -5.21
N GLY A 57 0.01 5.23 -4.49
CA GLY A 57 -0.96 4.63 -3.57
C GLY A 57 -1.94 3.70 -4.28
N LEU A 58 -2.47 4.11 -5.44
CA LEU A 58 -3.33 3.26 -6.28
C LEU A 58 -2.58 2.04 -6.81
N LEU A 59 -1.33 2.21 -7.26
CA LEU A 59 -0.49 1.11 -7.72
C LEU A 59 -0.26 0.08 -6.60
N VAL A 60 0.08 0.54 -5.39
CA VAL A 60 0.22 -0.33 -4.20
C VAL A 60 -1.09 -1.06 -3.91
N GLY A 61 -2.22 -0.36 -3.89
CA GLY A 61 -3.54 -0.97 -3.69
C GLY A 61 -3.83 -2.07 -4.70
N PHE A 62 -3.60 -1.80 -5.99
CA PHE A 62 -3.79 -2.77 -7.06
C PHE A 62 -2.84 -3.97 -6.95
N LEU A 63 -1.59 -3.79 -6.56
CA LEU A 63 -0.62 -4.89 -6.38
C LEU A 63 -0.88 -5.71 -5.11
N VAL A 64 -1.48 -5.11 -4.08
CA VAL A 64 -1.85 -5.78 -2.83
C VAL A 64 -3.04 -6.70 -3.01
N LEU A 65 -4.00 -6.38 -3.89
CA LEU A 65 -5.19 -7.22 -4.12
C LEU A 65 -4.85 -8.64 -4.59
N PRO A 66 -4.05 -8.87 -5.66
CA PRO A 66 -3.60 -10.20 -6.04
C PRO A 66 -2.80 -10.90 -4.95
N ARG A 67 -2.04 -10.14 -4.15
CA ARG A 67 -1.23 -10.70 -3.05
C ARG A 67 -2.10 -11.16 -1.89
N LEU A 68 -3.14 -10.40 -1.54
CA LEU A 68 -4.12 -10.78 -0.53
C LEU A 68 -4.92 -11.99 -1.02
N LEU A 69 -5.33 -11.99 -2.28
CA LEU A 69 -6.01 -13.12 -2.91
C LEU A 69 -5.11 -14.37 -2.93
N TRP A 70 -3.83 -14.23 -3.25
CA TRP A 70 -2.86 -15.32 -3.18
C TRP A 70 -2.70 -15.84 -1.75
N ARG A 71 -2.60 -14.95 -0.74
CA ARG A 71 -2.51 -15.36 0.67
C ARG A 71 -3.78 -16.06 1.15
N LEU A 72 -4.96 -15.70 0.63
CA LEU A 72 -6.23 -16.36 0.96
C LEU A 72 -6.41 -17.70 0.25
N LEU A 73 -5.83 -17.85 -0.95
CA LEU A 73 -5.91 -19.07 -1.77
C LEU A 73 -4.78 -20.08 -1.48
N ASP A 74 -3.63 -19.62 -1.00
CA ASP A 74 -2.45 -20.43 -0.74
C ASP A 74 -2.43 -20.87 0.73
N MET A 75 -2.14 -22.15 0.96
CA MET A 75 -2.17 -22.77 2.28
C MET A 75 -1.00 -22.21 3.10
N GLN A 76 -1.28 -21.48 4.18
CA GLN A 76 -0.23 -20.95 5.05
C GLN A 76 0.61 -22.12 5.59
N PRO A 77 1.95 -22.12 5.39
CA PRO A 77 2.80 -23.19 5.89
C PRO A 77 2.68 -23.29 7.41
N ASP A 78 2.70 -24.53 7.91
CA ASP A 78 2.53 -24.85 9.32
C ASP A 78 3.40 -23.95 10.19
N ASN A 79 2.80 -23.45 11.27
CA ASN A 79 3.49 -22.53 12.16
C ASN A 79 4.75 -23.21 12.72
N PRO A 80 5.91 -22.52 12.74
CA PRO A 80 7.12 -23.05 13.37
C PRO A 80 6.87 -23.35 14.87
N PRO A 81 7.66 -24.21 15.50
CA PRO A 81 7.50 -24.49 16.93
C PRO A 81 7.69 -23.20 17.74
N GLY A 82 6.60 -22.68 18.29
CA GLY A 82 6.53 -21.42 19.01
C GLY A 82 5.35 -21.42 19.99
N SER A 83 5.36 -20.49 20.94
CA SER A 83 4.28 -20.35 21.91
C SER A 83 2.98 -19.91 21.21
N ALA A 84 1.82 -20.33 21.75
CA ALA A 84 0.52 -19.90 21.20
C ALA A 84 0.39 -18.35 21.13
N LEU A 85 1.06 -17.64 22.04
CA LEU A 85 1.12 -16.17 22.05
C LEU A 85 1.90 -15.59 20.87
N GLU A 86 3.05 -16.16 20.50
CA GLU A 86 3.81 -15.72 19.32
C GLU A 86 3.01 -15.88 18.04
N HIS A 87 2.25 -16.97 17.92
CA HIS A 87 1.43 -17.22 16.75
C HIS A 87 0.27 -16.21 16.67
N ILE A 88 -0.39 -15.91 17.79
CA ILE A 88 -1.46 -14.91 17.86
C ILE A 88 -0.91 -13.53 17.50
N LEU A 89 0.22 -13.12 18.09
CA LEU A 89 0.85 -11.83 17.80
C LEU A 89 1.28 -11.70 16.35
N ALA A 90 1.85 -12.76 15.76
CA ALA A 90 2.23 -12.77 14.35
C ALA A 90 1.01 -12.63 13.42
N HIS A 91 -0.10 -13.31 13.74
CA HIS A 91 -1.36 -13.20 12.98
C HIS A 91 -2.00 -11.82 13.12
N VAL A 92 -2.03 -11.27 14.33
CA VAL A 92 -2.57 -9.93 14.59
C VAL A 92 -1.72 -8.86 13.91
N ALA A 93 -0.38 -8.95 13.98
CA ALA A 93 0.52 -8.01 13.31
C ALA A 93 0.34 -8.06 11.78
N HIS A 94 0.26 -9.27 11.19
CA HIS A 94 -0.01 -9.40 9.76
C HIS A 94 -1.40 -8.85 9.40
N GLY A 95 -2.44 -9.24 10.12
CA GLY A 95 -3.80 -8.75 9.90
C GLY A 95 -3.88 -7.22 10.00
N GLY A 96 -3.24 -6.64 11.01
CA GLY A 96 -3.13 -5.20 11.22
C GLY A 96 -2.39 -4.50 10.08
N LEU A 97 -1.26 -5.06 9.62
CA LEU A 97 -0.52 -4.53 8.47
C LEU A 97 -1.35 -4.56 7.19
N TYR A 98 -2.11 -5.62 6.93
CA TYR A 98 -3.01 -5.67 5.77
C TYR A 98 -4.16 -4.68 5.90
N GLY A 99 -4.76 -4.56 7.09
CA GLY A 99 -5.79 -3.56 7.38
C GLY A 99 -5.29 -2.14 7.13
N LEU A 100 -4.10 -1.80 7.64
CA LEU A 100 -3.45 -0.51 7.43
C LEU A 100 -3.12 -0.27 5.96
N MET A 101 -2.60 -1.28 5.24
CA MET A 101 -2.32 -1.16 3.81
C MET A 101 -3.56 -0.88 2.96
N ILE A 102 -4.77 -1.24 3.41
CA ILE A 102 -6.03 -0.94 2.72
C ILE A 102 -6.65 0.37 3.22
N ALA A 103 -6.61 0.60 4.54
CA ALA A 103 -7.19 1.79 5.15
C ALA A 103 -6.45 3.07 4.71
N MET A 104 -5.12 3.04 4.60
CA MET A 104 -4.33 4.21 4.23
C MET A 104 -4.63 4.74 2.80
N PRO A 105 -4.72 3.90 1.75
CA PRO A 105 -5.21 4.35 0.44
C PRO A 105 -6.65 4.86 0.48
N LEU A 106 -7.51 4.24 1.28
CA LEU A 106 -8.92 4.63 1.38
C LEU A 106 -9.09 6.00 2.06
N THR A 107 -8.34 6.28 3.12
CA THR A 107 -8.31 7.61 3.75
C THR A 107 -7.74 8.65 2.80
N GLY A 108 -6.72 8.30 2.00
CA GLY A 108 -6.21 9.15 0.93
C GLY A 108 -7.27 9.49 -0.14
N TYR A 109 -8.03 8.49 -0.58
CA TYR A 109 -9.13 8.66 -1.55
C TYR A 109 -10.25 9.56 -1.01
N LEU A 110 -10.63 9.39 0.25
CA LEU A 110 -11.60 10.26 0.91
C LEU A 110 -11.07 11.70 1.06
N GLY A 111 -9.78 11.86 1.36
CA GLY A 111 -9.12 13.17 1.44
C GLY A 111 -9.02 13.91 0.10
N THR A 112 -8.97 13.20 -1.03
CA THR A 112 -9.06 13.84 -2.36
C THR A 112 -10.45 14.41 -2.67
N GLY A 113 -11.52 13.78 -2.17
CA GLY A 113 -12.89 14.29 -2.32
C GLY A 113 -13.11 15.62 -1.59
N ALA A 114 -12.50 15.79 -0.42
CA ALA A 114 -12.55 17.05 0.34
C ALA A 114 -11.87 18.22 -0.40
N ARG A 115 -10.74 17.96 -1.09
CA ARG A 115 -10.05 18.97 -1.90
C ARG A 115 -10.78 19.34 -3.19
N GLY A 116 -11.44 18.39 -3.84
CA GLY A 116 -12.33 18.69 -4.99
C GLY A 116 -13.49 19.63 -4.62
N HIS A 117 -13.97 19.55 -3.37
CA HIS A 117 -15.03 20.42 -2.88
C HIS A 117 -14.55 21.84 -2.54
N LEU A 118 -13.27 22.01 -2.18
CA LEU A 118 -12.65 23.31 -1.93
C LEU A 118 -12.32 24.05 -3.24
N LEU A 119 -11.86 23.35 -4.28
CA LEU A 119 -11.60 23.95 -5.59
C LEU A 119 -12.86 24.40 -6.33
N THR A 120 -14.02 23.80 -6.02
CA THR A 120 -15.31 24.17 -6.62
C THR A 120 -16.00 25.32 -5.89
N SER A 121 -15.73 25.52 -4.60
CA SER A 121 -16.22 26.71 -3.87
C SER A 121 -15.52 28.00 -4.31
N ASP A 122 -14.26 27.94 -4.74
CA ASP A 122 -13.49 29.13 -5.13
C ASP A 122 -13.83 29.66 -6.53
N CYS A 123 -14.47 28.86 -7.39
CA CYS A 123 -15.00 29.30 -8.69
C CYS A 123 -16.42 29.90 -8.60
N SER A 124 -16.99 29.98 -7.39
CA SER A 124 -18.40 30.38 -7.16
C SER A 124 -18.56 31.76 -6.51
N ALA A 125 -17.49 32.56 -6.39
CA ALA A 125 -17.50 33.89 -5.77
C ALA A 125 -17.07 35.01 -6.74
#